data_AF-A0A2K5P0P2-F1
#
_entry.id   AF-A0A2K5P0P2-F1
#
_cell.length_a   1.000
_cell.length_b   1.000
_cell.length_c   1.000
_cell.angle_alpha   90.00
_cell.angle_beta   90.00
_cell.angle_gamma   90.00
#
_symmetry.space_group_name_H-M   'P 1'
#
loop_
_entity.id
_entity.type
_entity.pdbx_description
1 polymer ?
#
loop_
_entity_poly.entity_id
_entity_poly.type
_entity_poly.pdbx_seq_one_letter_code
_entity_poly.pdbx_strand_id
1 'polypeptide(L)' 'MSKAHPLELKKCMNKKHVQGILWGFDPFMNLVIDKCVEMATSGQQNNIGMVVIQGNSTIMLEALK' A
#
# COMPACT_ATOMS: atom_id res chain seq x y z
N MET A 1 -14.99 24.31 4.50
CA MET A 1 -14.18 23.74 3.40
C MET A 1 -13.22 22.75 4.03
N SER A 2 -13.42 21.44 3.78
CA SER A 2 -12.54 20.39 4.30
C SER A 2 -11.15 20.58 3.72
N LYS A 3 -10.15 20.83 4.56
CA LYS A 3 -8.74 20.82 4.15
C LYS A 3 -8.42 19.37 3.79
N ALA A 4 -8.17 19.10 2.51
CA ALA A 4 -7.64 17.81 2.09
C ALA A 4 -6.33 17.57 2.86
N HIS A 5 -6.27 16.50 3.66
CA HIS A 5 -5.04 16.12 4.34
C HIS A 5 -4.02 15.77 3.24
N PRO A 6 -2.82 16.40 3.23
CA PRO A 6 -1.78 15.99 2.31
C PRO A 6 -1.49 14.51 2.56
N LEU A 7 -1.73 13.67 1.56
CA LEU A 7 -1.31 12.28 1.59
C LEU A 7 0.20 12.30 1.38
N GLU A 8 0.97 12.11 2.44
CA GLU A 8 2.42 11.97 2.34
C GLU A 8 2.73 10.66 1.62
N LEU A 9 2.95 10.74 0.30
CA LEU A 9 3.35 9.60 -0.51
C LEU A 9 4.78 9.17 -0.13
N LYS A 10 4.89 8.20 0.76
CA LYS A 10 6.16 7.56 1.07
C LYS A 10 6.50 6.56 -0.04
N LYS A 11 7.58 6.81 -0.78
CA LYS A 11 8.05 5.92 -1.85
C LYS A 11 8.58 4.61 -1.27
N CYS A 12 7.84 3.51 -1.44
CA CYS A 12 8.28 2.18 -1.05
C CYS A 12 8.99 1.50 -2.24
N MET A 13 10.31 1.60 -2.33
CA MET A 13 11.10 0.87 -3.33
C MET A 13 11.64 -0.42 -2.69
N ASN A 14 11.13 -1.58 -3.12
CA ASN A 14 11.73 -2.94 -3.08
C ASN A 14 10.62 -4.01 -3.12
N LYS A 15 11.00 -5.27 -3.41
CA LYS A 15 10.13 -6.46 -3.33
C LYS A 15 9.68 -6.70 -1.87
N LYS A 16 8.66 -5.97 -1.44
CA LYS A 16 8.17 -5.98 -0.07
C LYS A 16 6.79 -6.61 -0.03
N HIS A 17 6.57 -7.43 0.98
CA HIS A 17 5.24 -7.90 1.30
C HIS A 17 4.55 -6.81 2.13
N VAL A 18 3.40 -6.34 1.66
CA VAL A 18 2.63 -5.29 2.32
C VAL A 18 1.20 -5.73 2.49
N GLN A 19 0.61 -5.36 3.62
CA GLN A 19 -0.79 -5.63 3.94
C GLN A 19 -1.49 -4.32 4.28
N GLY A 20 -2.74 -4.17 3.86
CA GLY A 20 -3.57 -3.03 4.27
C GLY A 20 -4.98 -3.16 3.74
N ILE A 21 -5.73 -2.06 3.83
CA ILE A 21 -7.12 -1.99 3.40
C ILE A 21 -7.17 -1.41 1.99
N LEU A 22 -7.70 -2.15 1.01
CA LEU A 22 -7.88 -1.65 -0.34
C LEU A 22 -9.00 -0.59 -0.37
N TRP A 23 -8.65 0.64 -0.74
CA TRP A 23 -9.58 1.77 -0.87
C TRP A 23 -10.05 2.01 -2.30
N GLY A 24 -9.24 1.64 -3.28
CA GLY A 24 -9.57 1.83 -4.68
C GLY A 24 -8.50 1.29 -5.61
N PHE A 25 -8.85 1.15 -6.88
CA PHE A 25 -7.95 0.74 -7.94
C PHE A 25 -8.34 1.39 -9.26
N ASP A 26 -7.43 1.36 -10.23
CA ASP A 26 -7.66 1.82 -11.61
C ASP A 26 -7.54 0.65 -12.63
N PRO A 27 -7.88 0.86 -13.92
CA PRO A 27 -7.77 -0.19 -14.95
C PRO A 27 -6.35 -0.72 -15.19
N PHE A 28 -5.32 0.01 -14.77
CA PHE A 28 -3.92 -0.43 -14.83
C PHE A 28 -3.50 -1.19 -13.57
N MET A 29 -4.46 -1.51 -12.69
CA MET A 29 -4.26 -2.19 -11.41
C MET A 29 -3.37 -1.43 -10.45
N ASN A 30 -3.26 -0.10 -10.56
CA ASN A 30 -2.66 0.67 -9.47
C ASN A 30 -3.63 0.64 -8.28
N LEU A 31 -3.12 0.36 -7.09
CA LEU A 31 -3.92 0.12 -5.89
C LEU A 31 -3.68 1.25 -4.89
N VAL A 32 -4.76 1.79 -4.32
CA VAL A 32 -4.70 2.67 -3.14
C VAL A 32 -4.95 1.81 -1.91
N ILE A 33 -3.94 1.68 -1.05
CA ILE A 33 -3.99 0.89 0.17
C ILE A 33 -3.87 1.83 1.37
N ASP A 34 -4.85 1.78 2.27
CA ASP A 34 -4.83 2.49 3.55
C ASP A 34 -4.34 1.58 4.68
N LYS A 35 -3.86 2.19 5.77
CA LYS A 35 -3.28 1.50 6.93
C LYS A 35 -2.27 0.42 6.53
N CYS A 36 -1.45 0.72 5.53
CA CYS A 36 -0.46 -0.18 4.99
C CYS A 36 0.62 -0.48 6.03
N VAL A 37 0.93 -1.77 6.18
CA VAL A 37 1.97 -2.32 7.02
C VAL A 37 2.94 -3.08 6.13
N GLU A 38 4.22 -2.72 6.20
CA GLU A 38 5.30 -3.48 5.58
C GLU A 38 5.71 -4.63 6.48
N MET A 39 5.73 -5.83 5.89
CA MET A 39 6.21 -7.06 6.52
C MET A 39 7.68 -7.25 6.15
N ALA A 40 8.60 -6.92 7.05
CA ALA A 40 10.02 -7.16 6.85
C ALA A 40 10.33 -8.66 7.00
N THR A 41 11.37 -9.13 6.30
CA THR A 41 11.83 -10.54 6.38
C THR A 41 12.26 -10.93 7.81
N SER A 42 12.65 -9.95 8.64
CA SER A 42 12.98 -10.14 10.05
C SER A 42 11.75 -10.36 10.96
N GLY A 43 10.53 -10.33 10.41
CA GLY A 43 9.27 -10.37 11.16
C GLY A 43 8.85 -9.01 11.73
N GLN A 44 9.69 -7.97 11.58
CA GLN A 44 9.34 -6.62 12.00
C GLN A 44 8.24 -6.03 11.10
N GLN A 45 7.22 -5.45 11.72
CA GLN A 45 6.13 -4.77 11.03
C GLN A 45 6.30 -3.25 11.13
N ASN A 46 6.30 -2.59 9.98
CA ASN A 46 6.44 -1.13 9.92
C ASN A 46 5.17 -0.50 9.35
N ASN A 47 4.53 0.37 10.13
CA ASN A 47 3.36 1.12 9.67
C ASN A 47 3.80 2.21 8.68
N ILE A 48 3.22 2.18 7.49
CA ILE A 48 3.51 3.14 6.42
C ILE A 48 2.37 4.15 6.24
N GLY A 49 1.13 3.75 6.54
CA GLY A 49 -0.05 4.60 6.35
C GLY A 49 -0.67 4.39 4.96
N MET A 50 -1.09 5.45 4.29
CA MET A 50 -1.69 5.31 2.95
C MET A 50 -0.60 5.25 1.88
N VAL A 51 -0.70 4.28 0.96
CA VAL A 51 0.24 4.10 -0.15
C VAL A 51 -0.49 3.85 -1.46
N VAL A 52 0.19 4.18 -2.56
CA VAL A 52 -0.21 3.75 -3.91
C VAL A 52 0.79 2.70 -4.38
N ILE A 53 0.28 1.54 -4.79
CA ILE A 53 1.08 0.45 -5.37
C ILE A 53 0.85 0.43 -6.87
N GLN A 54 1.93 0.38 -7.66
CA GLN A 54 1.82 0.32 -9.11
C GLN A 54 1.40 -1.08 -9.57
N GLY A 55 0.42 -1.18 -10.46
CA GLY A 55 -0.09 -2.48 -10.94
C GLY A 55 1.00 -3.36 -11.54
N ASN A 56 1.90 -2.78 -12.33
CA ASN A 56 3.04 -3.48 -12.94
C ASN A 56 4.03 -4.07 -11.91
N SER A 57 4.02 -3.59 -10.66
CA SER A 57 4.86 -4.12 -9.58
C SER A 57 4.16 -5.16 -8.71
N THR A 58 2.87 -5.41 -8.94
CA THR A 58 2.08 -6.35 -8.14
C THR A 58 2.22 -7.76 -8.71
N ILE A 59 2.87 -8.65 -7.95
CA ILE A 59 3.10 -10.04 -8.35
C ILE A 59 1.90 -10.92 -7.95
N MET A 60 1.38 -10.71 -6.74
CA MET A 60 0.27 -11.47 -6.17
C MET A 60 -0.54 -10.55 -5.26
N LEU A 61 -1.86 -10.72 -5.28
CA LEU A 61 -2.79 -10.03 -4.40
C LEU A 61 -3.72 -11.09 -3.80
N GLU A 62 -3.84 -11.11 -2.47
CA GLU A 62 -4.74 -11.99 -1.75
C GLU A 62 -5.62 -11.19 -0.79
N ALA A 63 -6.84 -11.68 -0.58
CA ALA A 63 -7.77 -11.11 0.40
C ALA A 63 -7.61 -11.83 1.73
N LEU A 64 -7.32 -11.07 2.78
CA LEU A 64 -7.23 -11.56 4.15
C LEU A 64 -8.61 -11.39 4.81
N LYS A 65 -9.07 -12.43 5.53
CA LYS A 65 -10.35 -12.44 6.25
C LYS A 65 -10.24 -11.76 7.61
#